data_AF-A0AAE5J7B4-F1
#
_entry.id   AF-A0AAE5J7B4-F1
#
_cell.length_a   1.000
_cell.length_b   1.000
_cell.length_c   1.000
_cell.angle_alpha   90.00
_cell.angle_beta   90.00
_cell.angle_gamma   90.00
#
_symmetry.space_group_name_H-M   'P 1'
#
loop_
_entity.id
_entity.type
_entity.pdbx_description
1 polymer ?
#
loop_
_entity_poly.entity_id
_entity_poly.type
_entity_poly.pdbx_seq_one_letter_code
_entity_poly.pdbx_strand_id
1 'polypeptide(L)'
;MIYAIVFMSGWLVDRFKLLRQIKLKLSIICSHQVSVWIHRLNLLLILLIWLHVHLIDDFSEMTSFITTFDAYTYIIIGYYLLAKFITLFKTNGTVIANKQLAPNTQQLVIKLDKNDPAYQAGDFYFVSFRGSKSIGREKHPFSVTSAPKNNPHEIAFTIQKLGDFTKKIPSVQIGTRVYLEGPYGQFDRIIRKLPKDQPLVFYGLGSGLAPLLSLAEQYGNQRQIKILWSSSKKNGLYFEKALEKLKKNPNITVIAKEGRFTEESIKKNCHQKKLIKGSTLSWDQLMSS
;
A
#
# COMPACT_ATOMS: atom_id res chain seq x y z
N MET A 1 14.51 -18.34 16.51
CA MET A 1 15.39 -17.67 15.51
C MET A 1 15.38 -18.32 14.12
N ILE A 2 15.48 -19.64 13.99
CA ILE A 2 15.51 -20.35 12.68
C ILE A 2 14.29 -20.04 11.80
N TYR A 3 13.09 -19.97 12.38
CA TYR A 3 11.87 -19.62 11.66
C TYR A 3 11.93 -18.22 10.99
N ALA A 4 12.42 -17.21 11.70
CA ALA A 4 12.51 -15.84 11.19
C ALA A 4 13.51 -15.75 10.02
N ILE A 5 14.63 -16.46 10.12
CA ILE A 5 15.65 -16.53 9.06
C ILE A 5 15.08 -17.19 7.80
N VAL A 6 14.33 -18.28 7.96
CA VAL A 6 13.78 -19.05 6.82
C VAL A 6 12.55 -18.36 6.20
N PHE A 7 11.70 -17.69 6.97
CA PHE A 7 10.45 -17.12 6.45
C PHE A 7 10.55 -15.63 6.09
N MET A 8 11.37 -14.83 6.78
CA MET A 8 11.46 -13.38 6.55
C MET A 8 12.66 -12.93 5.70
N SER A 9 13.74 -13.72 5.60
CA SER A 9 14.86 -13.42 4.70
C SER A 9 14.66 -14.08 3.34
N GLY A 10 13.89 -13.42 2.46
CA GLY A 10 13.66 -13.90 1.08
C GLY A 10 14.97 -14.12 0.31
N TRP A 11 15.95 -13.23 0.52
CA TRP A 11 17.23 -13.27 -0.19
C TRP A 11 18.07 -14.52 0.13
N LEU A 12 18.10 -14.97 1.38
CA LEU A 12 18.90 -16.13 1.78
C LEU A 12 18.28 -17.45 1.32
N VAL A 13 16.94 -17.53 1.38
CA VAL A 13 16.19 -18.75 1.07
C VAL A 13 16.01 -18.97 -0.43
N ASP A 14 15.90 -17.90 -1.23
CA ASP A 14 15.75 -18.02 -2.68
C ASP A 14 17.05 -18.43 -3.39
N ARG A 15 18.21 -18.30 -2.70
CA ARG A 15 19.53 -18.68 -3.22
C ARG A 15 19.76 -20.20 -3.24
N PHE A 16 19.12 -20.95 -2.33
CA PHE A 16 19.32 -22.39 -2.18
C PHE A 16 18.04 -23.17 -2.50
N LYS A 17 18.08 -24.02 -3.54
CA LYS A 17 16.92 -24.80 -4.02
C LYS A 17 16.26 -25.67 -2.94
N LEU A 18 17.06 -26.24 -2.03
CA LEU A 18 16.58 -27.10 -0.95
C LEU A 18 15.73 -26.31 0.07
N LEU A 19 16.23 -25.15 0.50
CA LEU A 19 15.54 -24.25 1.43
C LEU A 19 14.25 -23.70 0.82
N ARG A 20 14.24 -23.41 -0.49
CA ARG A 20 13.02 -23.00 -1.21
C ARG A 20 11.97 -24.11 -1.26
N GLN A 21 12.36 -25.37 -1.49
CA GLN A 21 11.41 -26.51 -1.47
C GLN A 21 10.86 -26.76 -0.07
N ILE A 22 11.72 -26.66 0.96
CA ILE A 22 11.32 -26.76 2.37
C ILE A 22 10.33 -25.62 2.70
N LYS A 23 10.64 -24.38 2.31
CA LYS A 23 9.74 -23.22 2.48
C LYS A 23 8.40 -23.41 1.77
N LEU A 24 8.38 -23.96 0.55
CA LEU A 24 7.14 -24.22 -0.19
C LEU A 24 6.29 -25.33 0.46
N LYS A 25 6.91 -26.40 0.98
CA LYS A 25 6.20 -27.44 1.75
C LYS A 25 5.70 -26.90 3.09
N LEU A 26 6.51 -26.11 3.79
CA LEU A 26 6.14 -25.48 5.05
C LEU A 26 5.13 -24.34 4.88
N SER A 27 5.08 -23.62 3.75
CA SER A 27 4.07 -22.58 3.51
C SER A 27 2.66 -23.12 3.35
N ILE A 28 2.52 -24.43 3.11
CA ILE A 28 1.22 -25.13 3.09
C ILE A 28 0.73 -25.36 4.53
N ILE A 29 1.64 -25.52 5.50
CA ILE A 29 1.34 -25.78 6.92
C ILE A 29 1.34 -24.49 7.75
N CYS A 30 2.35 -23.64 7.58
CA CYS A 30 2.45 -22.30 8.13
C CYS A 30 1.77 -21.32 7.17
N SER A 31 0.44 -21.24 7.27
CA SER A 31 -0.31 -20.17 6.64
C SER A 31 0.23 -18.81 7.12
N HIS A 32 0.08 -17.77 6.30
CA HIS A 32 0.40 -16.39 6.68
C HIS A 32 -0.19 -16.00 8.05
N GLN A 33 -1.32 -16.60 8.43
CA GLN A 33 -1.98 -16.42 9.72
C GLN A 33 -1.17 -16.98 10.90
N VAL A 34 -0.50 -18.14 10.75
CA VAL A 34 0.37 -18.70 11.80
C VAL A 34 1.60 -17.82 12.00
N SER A 35 2.18 -17.30 10.93
CA SER A 35 3.31 -16.35 11.02
C SER A 35 2.93 -15.07 11.77
N VAL A 36 1.75 -14.49 11.46
CA VAL A 36 1.21 -13.33 12.18
C VAL A 36 0.93 -13.67 13.65
N TRP A 37 0.49 -14.90 13.96
CA TRP A 37 0.23 -15.34 15.33
C TRP A 37 1.53 -15.52 16.13
N ILE A 38 2.55 -16.16 15.55
CA ILE A 38 3.90 -16.25 16.15
C ILE A 38 4.48 -14.86 16.39
N HIS A 39 4.27 -13.92 15.48
CA HIS A 39 4.73 -12.55 15.67
C HIS A 39 4.08 -11.86 16.89
N ARG A 40 2.81 -12.16 17.21
CA ARG A 40 2.16 -11.64 18.43
C ARG A 40 2.77 -12.20 19.71
N LEU A 41 3.39 -13.38 19.66
CA LEU A 41 4.08 -14.00 20.80
C LEU A 41 5.34 -13.20 21.20
N ASN A 42 5.90 -12.39 20.30
CA ASN A 42 7.01 -11.49 20.65
C ASN A 42 6.64 -10.52 21.78
N LEU A 43 5.37 -10.09 21.89
CA LEU A 43 4.94 -9.23 23.00
C LEU A 43 5.04 -9.96 24.35
N LEU A 44 4.71 -11.25 24.38
CA LEU A 44 4.89 -12.09 25.57
C LEU A 44 6.38 -12.31 25.88
N LEU A 45 7.21 -12.47 24.85
CA LEU A 45 8.65 -12.60 25.03
C LEU A 45 9.27 -11.33 25.65
N ILE A 46 8.87 -10.15 25.19
CA ILE A 46 9.32 -8.87 25.78
C ILE A 46 8.93 -8.81 27.26
N LEU A 47 7.69 -9.19 27.61
CA LEU A 47 7.24 -9.24 28.99
C LEU A 47 8.05 -10.23 29.83
N LEU A 48 8.35 -11.42 29.29
CA LEU A 48 9.15 -12.43 29.97
C LEU A 48 10.60 -11.99 30.16
N ILE A 49 11.21 -11.32 29.18
CA ILE A 49 12.56 -10.75 29.31
C ILE A 49 12.55 -9.65 30.37
N TRP A 50 11.56 -8.76 30.36
CA TRP A 50 11.42 -7.71 31.36
C TRP A 50 11.31 -8.27 32.78
N LEU A 51 10.48 -9.30 32.96
CA LEU A 51 10.34 -10.04 34.23
C LEU A 51 11.63 -10.76 34.62
N HIS A 52 12.30 -11.43 33.67
CA HIS A 52 13.55 -12.15 33.90
C HIS A 52 14.67 -11.21 34.39
N VAL A 53 14.80 -10.02 33.80
CA VAL A 53 15.79 -9.01 34.22
C VAL A 53 15.53 -8.53 35.65
N HIS A 54 14.26 -8.41 36.07
CA HIS A 54 13.89 -8.01 37.43
C HIS A 54 14.08 -9.13 38.47
N LEU A 55 14.11 -10.39 38.05
CA LEU A 55 14.27 -11.56 38.93
C LEU A 55 15.74 -11.94 39.17
N ILE A 56 16.70 -11.32 38.45
CA ILE A 56 18.12 -11.54 38.68
C ILE A 56 18.62 -10.51 39.68
N ASP A 57 18.94 -10.98 40.88
CA ASP A 57 19.35 -10.13 42.01
C ASP A 57 20.49 -9.18 41.63
N ASP A 58 21.53 -9.69 40.96
CA ASP A 58 22.71 -8.92 40.50
C ASP A 58 22.36 -7.68 39.66
N PHE A 59 21.33 -7.76 38.80
CA PHE A 59 20.89 -6.64 37.96
C PHE A 59 19.85 -5.77 38.64
N SER A 60 19.00 -6.37 39.50
CA SER A 60 17.93 -5.66 40.21
C SER A 60 18.47 -4.67 41.24
N GLU A 61 19.64 -4.94 41.82
CA GLU A 61 20.30 -4.06 42.78
C GLU A 61 20.99 -2.86 42.10
N MET A 62 21.33 -2.97 40.81
CA MET A 62 21.91 -1.88 40.03
C MET A 62 20.84 -0.85 39.63
N THR A 63 20.51 0.07 40.54
CA THR A 63 19.44 1.06 40.36
C THR A 63 19.51 1.79 39.02
N SER A 64 20.69 2.28 38.62
CA SER A 64 20.88 3.01 37.36
C SER A 64 20.56 2.17 36.11
N PHE A 65 20.81 0.87 36.16
CA PHE A 65 20.54 -0.04 35.06
C PHE A 65 19.03 -0.30 34.92
N ILE A 66 18.37 -0.69 36.01
CA ILE A 66 16.92 -0.97 36.02
C ILE A 66 16.12 0.26 35.61
N THR A 67 16.43 1.45 36.15
CA THR A 67 15.70 2.67 35.78
C THR A 67 15.83 3.00 34.29
N THR A 68 17.01 2.78 33.70
CA THR A 68 17.25 3.04 32.27
C THR A 68 16.53 2.00 31.41
N PHE A 69 16.59 0.72 31.80
CA PHE A 69 15.94 -0.39 31.12
C PHE A 69 14.40 -0.24 31.12
N ASP A 70 13.82 0.14 32.25
CA ASP A 70 12.39 0.40 32.39
C ASP A 70 11.96 1.61 31.59
N ALA A 71 12.68 2.72 31.68
CA ALA A 71 12.40 3.91 30.89
C ALA A 71 12.36 3.58 29.38
N TYR A 72 13.36 2.83 28.89
CA TYR A 72 13.40 2.40 27.49
C TYR A 72 12.22 1.50 27.12
N THR A 73 11.88 0.53 27.98
CA THR A 73 10.76 -0.38 27.79
C THR A 73 9.42 0.36 27.73
N TYR A 74 9.19 1.29 28.66
CA TYR A 74 7.96 2.09 28.69
C TYR A 74 7.86 3.05 27.50
N ILE A 75 8.96 3.66 27.06
CA ILE A 75 8.98 4.50 25.86
C ILE A 75 8.56 3.69 24.63
N ILE A 76 9.12 2.49 24.45
CA ILE A 76 8.77 1.62 23.31
C ILE A 76 7.31 1.17 23.38
N ILE A 77 6.84 0.73 24.55
CA ILE A 77 5.44 0.31 24.73
C ILE A 77 4.51 1.50 24.48
N GLY A 78 4.84 2.68 25.01
CA GLY A 78 4.10 3.92 24.80
C GLY A 78 4.02 4.28 23.32
N TYR A 79 5.14 4.24 22.60
CA TYR A 79 5.18 4.45 21.14
C TYR A 79 4.32 3.42 20.39
N TYR A 80 4.42 2.14 20.74
CA TYR A 80 3.61 1.08 20.12
C TYR A 80 2.11 1.29 20.37
N LEU A 81 1.72 1.64 21.60
CA LEU A 81 0.33 1.93 21.96
C LEU A 81 -0.18 3.18 21.24
N LEU A 82 0.64 4.24 21.13
CA LEU A 82 0.31 5.45 20.37
C LEU A 82 0.09 5.11 18.89
N ALA A 83 1.00 4.37 18.26
CA ALA A 83 0.85 3.94 16.87
C ALA A 83 -0.41 3.08 16.66
N LYS A 84 -0.72 2.19 17.61
CA LYS A 84 -1.94 1.37 17.60
C LYS A 84 -3.21 2.20 17.84
N PHE A 85 -3.10 3.28 18.61
CA PHE A 85 -4.20 4.23 18.85
C PHE A 85 -4.46 5.13 17.62
N ILE A 86 -3.42 5.51 16.88
CA ILE A 86 -3.58 6.25 15.61
C ILE A 86 -4.27 5.36 14.55
N THR A 87 -3.94 4.07 14.50
CA THR A 87 -4.65 3.09 13.62
C THR A 87 -6.08 2.74 14.09
N LEU A 88 -6.53 3.34 15.20
CA LEU A 88 -7.90 3.25 15.72
C LEU A 88 -8.83 4.32 15.15
N PHE A 89 -8.31 5.32 14.43
CA PHE A 89 -9.10 6.16 13.52
C PHE A 89 -9.45 5.33 12.28
N LYS A 90 -10.67 4.80 12.30
CA LYS A 90 -11.12 3.72 11.43
C LYS A 90 -12.20 4.22 10.51
N THR A 91 -11.92 4.17 9.22
CA THR A 91 -12.90 4.50 8.19
C THR A 91 -13.72 3.26 7.87
N ASN A 92 -15.03 3.39 7.87
CA ASN A 92 -15.93 2.32 7.44
C ASN A 92 -16.59 2.71 6.12
N GLY A 93 -16.95 1.69 5.34
CA GLY A 93 -17.66 1.91 4.10
C GLY A 93 -18.46 0.71 3.67
N THR A 94 -19.19 0.91 2.59
CA THR A 94 -20.07 -0.11 2.01
C THR A 94 -19.79 -0.23 0.52
N VAL A 95 -19.69 -1.46 0.02
CA VAL A 95 -19.54 -1.71 -1.43
C VAL A 95 -20.81 -1.27 -2.14
N ILE A 96 -20.70 -0.32 -3.07
CA ILE A 96 -21.83 0.14 -3.90
C ILE A 96 -21.78 -0.42 -5.32
N ALA A 97 -20.59 -0.80 -5.81
CA ALA A 97 -20.45 -1.45 -7.10
C ALA A 97 -19.24 -2.39 -7.13
N ASN A 98 -19.38 -3.51 -7.85
CA ASN A 98 -18.30 -4.44 -8.17
C ASN A 98 -18.45 -4.86 -9.63
N LYS A 99 -17.62 -4.29 -10.51
CA LYS A 99 -17.77 -4.39 -11.98
C LYS A 99 -16.52 -4.95 -12.62
N GLN A 100 -16.70 -5.94 -13.49
CA GLN A 100 -15.59 -6.49 -14.26
C GLN A 100 -15.20 -5.57 -15.41
N LEU A 101 -14.04 -4.93 -15.31
CA LEU A 101 -13.52 -4.08 -16.38
C LEU A 101 -12.86 -4.92 -17.47
N ALA A 102 -12.17 -6.00 -17.12
CA ALA A 102 -11.50 -6.90 -18.05
C ALA A 102 -11.49 -8.34 -17.47
N PRO A 103 -11.13 -9.38 -18.24
CA PRO A 103 -11.11 -10.76 -17.75
C PRO A 103 -10.40 -10.92 -16.39
N ASN A 104 -9.26 -10.25 -16.23
CA ASN A 104 -8.43 -10.29 -15.02
C ASN A 104 -8.47 -9.01 -14.17
N THR A 105 -9.44 -8.11 -14.40
CA THR A 105 -9.51 -6.81 -13.71
C THR A 105 -10.92 -6.54 -13.18
N GLN A 106 -11.00 -6.22 -11.90
CA GLN A 106 -12.22 -5.77 -11.23
C GLN A 106 -12.11 -4.31 -10.84
N GLN A 107 -13.22 -3.59 -10.93
CA GLN A 107 -13.41 -2.29 -10.33
C GLN A 107 -14.37 -2.43 -9.17
N LEU A 108 -13.90 -2.07 -7.98
CA LEU A 108 -14.68 -2.06 -6.76
C LEU A 108 -14.89 -0.60 -6.35
N VAL A 109 -16.14 -0.21 -6.10
CA VAL A 109 -16.48 1.13 -5.61
C VAL A 109 -17.07 1.00 -4.21
N ILE A 110 -16.50 1.74 -3.27
CA ILE A 110 -16.87 1.77 -1.85
C ILE A 110 -17.30 3.18 -1.50
N LYS A 111 -18.48 3.29 -0.90
CA LYS A 111 -18.97 4.54 -0.31
C LYS A 111 -18.52 4.61 1.14
N LEU A 112 -17.84 5.69 1.51
CA LEU A 112 -17.46 5.99 2.88
C LEU A 112 -18.69 6.36 3.72
N ASP A 113 -18.64 6.08 5.02
CA ASP A 113 -19.67 6.52 5.95
C ASP A 113 -19.62 8.05 6.12
N LYS A 114 -20.75 8.68 6.48
CA LYS A 114 -20.92 10.14 6.49
C LYS A 114 -19.96 10.90 7.41
N ASN A 115 -19.47 10.25 8.46
CA ASN A 115 -18.61 10.86 9.46
C ASN A 115 -17.11 10.72 9.13
N ASP A 116 -16.77 9.94 8.10
CA ASP A 116 -15.39 9.72 7.71
C ASP A 116 -14.90 10.85 6.78
N PRO A 117 -13.63 11.28 6.93
CA PRO A 117 -13.06 12.35 6.12
C PRO A 117 -13.02 11.96 4.64
N ALA A 118 -13.16 12.95 3.77
CA ALA A 118 -12.96 12.78 2.34
C ALA A 118 -11.53 12.32 2.02
N TYR A 119 -11.39 11.45 1.03
CA TYR A 119 -10.08 10.98 0.57
C TYR A 119 -9.41 12.00 -0.36
N GLN A 120 -8.09 11.92 -0.48
CA GLN A 120 -7.28 12.72 -1.38
C GLN A 120 -6.81 11.91 -2.59
N ALA A 121 -6.54 12.61 -3.70
CA ALA A 121 -6.09 11.96 -4.92
C ALA A 121 -4.73 11.28 -4.72
N GLY A 122 -4.61 10.03 -5.17
CA GLY A 122 -3.40 9.23 -4.97
C GLY A 122 -3.27 8.58 -3.59
N ASP A 123 -4.32 8.60 -2.77
CA ASP A 123 -4.39 7.83 -1.53
C ASP A 123 -4.38 6.32 -1.78
N PHE A 124 -3.99 5.58 -0.73
CA PHE A 124 -4.20 4.16 -0.65
C PHE A 124 -4.70 3.78 0.74
N TYR A 125 -5.43 2.67 0.79
CA TYR A 125 -6.07 2.15 1.99
C TYR A 125 -5.76 0.68 2.15
N PHE A 126 -5.65 0.23 3.39
CA PHE A 126 -5.73 -1.18 3.72
C PHE A 126 -7.20 -1.58 3.85
N VAL A 127 -7.65 -2.45 2.95
CA VAL A 127 -9.05 -2.83 2.81
C VAL A 127 -9.28 -4.22 3.41
N SER A 128 -10.32 -4.37 4.22
CA SER A 128 -10.74 -5.64 4.81
C SER A 128 -12.26 -5.83 4.70
N PHE A 129 -12.69 -6.97 4.19
CA PHE A 129 -14.09 -7.29 3.91
C PHE A 129 -14.71 -8.09 5.05
N ARG A 130 -14.91 -7.45 6.21
CA ARG A 130 -15.37 -8.14 7.42
C ARG A 130 -16.78 -8.74 7.33
N GLY A 131 -17.61 -8.25 6.40
CA GLY A 131 -18.99 -8.71 6.20
C GLY A 131 -19.16 -9.80 5.12
N SER A 132 -18.10 -10.22 4.43
CA SER A 132 -18.22 -11.25 3.38
C SER A 132 -17.80 -12.62 3.89
N LYS A 133 -18.60 -13.65 3.59
CA LYS A 133 -18.26 -15.05 3.85
C LYS A 133 -17.24 -15.61 2.85
N SER A 134 -17.10 -14.97 1.68
CA SER A 134 -16.33 -15.49 0.55
C SER A 134 -14.88 -14.98 0.51
N ILE A 135 -14.55 -13.93 1.25
CA ILE A 135 -13.21 -13.33 1.30
C ILE A 135 -12.75 -13.17 2.75
N GLY A 136 -11.45 -13.37 3.00
CA GLY A 136 -10.89 -13.33 4.35
C GLY A 136 -10.94 -11.92 4.97
N ARG A 137 -10.84 -11.85 6.30
CA ARG A 137 -10.79 -10.59 7.06
C ARG A 137 -9.41 -9.90 7.02
N GLU A 138 -8.50 -10.45 6.22
CA GLU A 138 -7.15 -9.91 6.02
C GLU A 138 -7.21 -8.52 5.40
N LYS A 139 -6.25 -7.69 5.80
CA LYS A 139 -6.10 -6.33 5.31
C LYS A 139 -5.14 -6.34 4.13
N HIS A 140 -5.59 -5.82 2.99
CA HIS A 140 -4.76 -5.74 1.77
C HIS A 140 -4.69 -4.30 1.28
N PRO A 141 -3.48 -3.79 0.93
CA PRO A 141 -3.33 -2.42 0.48
C PRO A 141 -3.82 -2.26 -0.97
N PHE A 142 -4.68 -1.28 -1.20
CA PHE A 142 -5.11 -0.88 -2.54
C PHE A 142 -5.04 0.64 -2.69
N SER A 143 -4.47 1.10 -3.80
CA SER A 143 -4.45 2.52 -4.16
C SER A 143 -5.73 2.92 -4.85
N VAL A 144 -6.24 4.09 -4.48
CA VAL A 144 -7.45 4.68 -5.06
C VAL A 144 -7.18 5.07 -6.51
N THR A 145 -8.10 4.70 -7.40
CA THR A 145 -8.01 4.99 -8.83
C THR A 145 -8.98 6.06 -9.30
N SER A 146 -9.94 6.49 -8.47
CA SER A 146 -10.85 7.62 -8.73
C SER A 146 -10.34 8.94 -8.15
N ALA A 147 -10.66 10.06 -8.79
CA ALA A 147 -10.45 11.39 -8.20
C ALA A 147 -11.59 11.82 -7.26
N PRO A 148 -11.28 12.49 -6.13
CA PRO A 148 -12.29 12.97 -5.19
C PRO A 148 -13.12 14.15 -5.73
N LYS A 149 -12.69 14.82 -6.82
CA LYS A 149 -13.35 16.01 -7.38
C LYS A 149 -14.86 15.86 -7.64
N ASN A 150 -15.31 14.68 -8.05
CA ASN A 150 -16.72 14.45 -8.35
C ASN A 150 -17.46 13.85 -7.14
N ASN A 151 -16.89 12.81 -6.53
CA ASN A 151 -17.51 12.09 -5.41
C ASN A 151 -16.46 11.87 -4.30
N PRO A 152 -16.27 12.82 -3.37
CA PRO A 152 -15.20 12.76 -2.36
C PRO A 152 -15.38 11.67 -1.29
N HIS A 153 -16.55 11.03 -1.25
CA HIS A 153 -16.87 9.91 -0.36
C HIS A 153 -17.10 8.60 -1.13
N GLU A 154 -16.79 8.54 -2.42
CA GLU A 154 -16.83 7.30 -3.20
C GLU A 154 -15.44 6.95 -3.72
N ILE A 155 -14.88 5.89 -3.16
CA ILE A 155 -13.55 5.41 -3.49
C ILE A 155 -13.68 4.27 -4.50
N ALA A 156 -13.04 4.41 -5.66
CA ALA A 156 -12.88 3.31 -6.61
C ALA A 156 -11.48 2.70 -6.51
N PHE A 157 -11.43 1.38 -6.55
CA PHE A 157 -10.22 0.58 -6.66
C PHE A 157 -10.27 -0.25 -7.93
N THR A 158 -9.19 -0.24 -8.71
CA THR A 158 -9.03 -1.14 -9.86
C THR A 158 -8.03 -2.23 -9.51
N ILE A 159 -8.51 -3.46 -9.36
CA ILE A 159 -7.79 -4.59 -8.77
C ILE A 159 -7.56 -5.68 -9.82
N GLN A 160 -6.31 -6.13 -9.95
CA GLN A 160 -5.96 -7.25 -10.81
C GLN A 160 -6.04 -8.59 -10.05
N LYS A 161 -6.64 -9.61 -10.67
CA LYS A 161 -6.86 -10.96 -10.11
C LYS A 161 -5.60 -11.85 -10.14
N LEU A 162 -4.52 -11.40 -9.49
CA LEU A 162 -3.24 -12.11 -9.48
C LEU A 162 -3.08 -13.17 -8.37
N GLY A 163 -3.54 -12.86 -7.16
CA GLY A 163 -3.33 -13.70 -5.97
C GLY A 163 -4.63 -14.29 -5.42
N ASP A 164 -4.51 -15.17 -4.44
CA ASP A 164 -5.66 -15.90 -3.88
C ASP A 164 -6.70 -14.96 -3.25
N PHE A 165 -6.25 -13.87 -2.64
CA PHE A 165 -7.14 -12.83 -2.14
C PHE A 165 -7.82 -12.06 -3.27
N THR A 166 -7.06 -11.56 -4.25
CA THR A 166 -7.62 -10.72 -5.32
C THR A 166 -8.50 -11.49 -6.30
N LYS A 167 -8.30 -12.81 -6.45
CA LYS A 167 -9.20 -13.71 -7.19
C LYS A 167 -10.57 -13.86 -6.55
N LYS A 168 -10.71 -13.60 -5.24
CA LYS A 168 -11.98 -13.66 -4.50
C LYS A 168 -12.76 -12.35 -4.53
N ILE A 169 -12.14 -11.22 -4.88
CA ILE A 169 -12.80 -9.91 -5.01
C ILE A 169 -14.07 -9.92 -5.88
N PRO A 170 -14.16 -10.64 -7.01
CA PRO A 170 -15.39 -10.74 -7.80
C PRO A 170 -16.59 -11.28 -7.01
N SER A 171 -16.37 -12.08 -5.97
CA SER A 171 -17.44 -12.67 -5.15
C SER A 171 -17.99 -11.73 -4.07
N VAL A 172 -17.39 -10.54 -3.91
CA VAL A 172 -17.86 -9.54 -2.94
C VAL A 172 -19.17 -8.93 -3.44
N GLN A 173 -20.23 -9.09 -2.65
CA GLN A 173 -21.56 -8.59 -2.99
C GLN A 173 -21.68 -7.09 -2.70
N ILE A 174 -22.53 -6.41 -3.49
CA ILE A 174 -22.96 -5.05 -3.21
C ILE A 174 -23.67 -5.03 -1.84
N GLY A 175 -23.43 -3.99 -1.04
CA GLY A 175 -23.90 -3.89 0.35
C GLY A 175 -22.94 -4.47 1.38
N THR A 176 -21.87 -5.15 0.96
CA THR A 176 -20.86 -5.69 1.91
C THR A 176 -20.21 -4.55 2.69
N ARG A 177 -20.15 -4.69 4.03
CA ARG A 177 -19.40 -3.76 4.89
C ARG A 177 -17.90 -3.99 4.74
N VAL A 178 -17.20 -2.88 4.50
CA VAL A 178 -15.77 -2.82 4.28
C VAL A 178 -15.15 -1.95 5.35
N TYR A 179 -14.04 -2.43 5.88
CA TYR A 179 -13.20 -1.70 6.79
C TYR A 179 -12.01 -1.14 6.03
N LEU A 180 -11.76 0.15 6.17
CA LEU A 180 -10.70 0.89 5.52
C LEU A 180 -9.77 1.48 6.58
N GLU A 181 -8.49 1.17 6.47
CA GLU A 181 -7.45 1.78 7.29
C GLU A 181 -6.56 2.66 6.42
N GLY A 182 -6.41 3.92 6.82
CA GLY A 182 -5.85 5.01 6.01
C GLY A 182 -6.68 6.29 6.18
N PRO A 183 -6.52 7.29 5.30
CA PRO A 183 -5.62 7.32 4.13
C PRO A 183 -4.13 7.44 4.47
N TYR A 184 -3.27 6.89 3.61
CA TYR A 184 -1.80 6.97 3.75
C TYR A 184 -1.10 7.67 2.57
N GLY A 185 -1.83 8.20 1.59
CA GLY A 185 -1.21 8.87 0.44
C GLY A 185 -0.60 10.21 0.79
N GLN A 186 0.42 10.60 0.04
CA GLN A 186 1.08 11.91 0.19
C GLN A 186 1.19 12.71 -1.12
N PHE A 187 0.82 12.10 -2.26
CA PHE A 187 1.06 12.70 -3.57
C PHE A 187 0.29 14.01 -3.80
N ASP A 188 -0.97 14.07 -3.37
CA ASP A 188 -1.79 15.28 -3.51
C ASP A 188 -1.14 16.48 -2.81
N ARG A 189 -0.66 16.27 -1.57
CA ARG A 189 0.01 17.29 -0.77
C ARG A 189 1.27 17.82 -1.45
N ILE A 190 2.02 16.96 -2.15
CA ILE A 190 3.22 17.35 -2.90
C ILE A 190 2.82 18.20 -4.11
N ILE A 191 1.84 17.75 -4.89
CA ILE A 191 1.41 18.45 -6.12
C ILE A 191 0.82 19.83 -5.82
N ARG A 192 0.07 19.98 -4.72
CA ARG A 192 -0.49 21.28 -4.29
C ARG A 192 0.59 22.33 -4.00
N LYS A 193 1.78 21.92 -3.58
CA LYS A 193 2.90 22.82 -3.31
C LYS A 193 3.64 23.25 -4.59
N LEU A 194 3.40 22.59 -5.71
CA LEU A 194 4.01 22.96 -6.99
C LEU A 194 3.24 24.11 -7.66
N PRO A 195 3.93 25.01 -8.40
CA PRO A 195 3.32 26.05 -9.21
C PRO A 195 2.16 25.53 -10.09
N LYS A 196 1.09 26.32 -10.20
CA LYS A 196 -0.17 25.90 -10.85
C LYS A 196 -0.04 25.59 -12.34
N ASP A 197 0.89 26.24 -13.00
CA ASP A 197 1.20 26.13 -14.43
C ASP A 197 2.27 25.06 -14.73
N GLN A 198 2.91 24.49 -13.71
CA GLN A 198 3.96 23.51 -13.90
C GLN A 198 3.37 22.18 -14.44
N PRO A 199 3.81 21.69 -15.62
CA PRO A 199 3.38 20.42 -16.16
C PRO A 199 3.86 19.25 -15.30
N LEU A 200 3.08 18.18 -15.25
CA LEU A 200 3.37 16.99 -14.46
C LEU A 200 3.73 15.81 -15.37
N VAL A 201 4.74 15.05 -14.97
CA VAL A 201 5.09 13.78 -15.60
C VAL A 201 4.92 12.66 -14.58
N PHE A 202 4.00 11.75 -14.88
CA PHE A 202 3.70 10.58 -14.06
C PHE A 202 4.34 9.35 -14.69
N TYR A 203 5.21 8.68 -13.94
CA TYR A 203 5.88 7.46 -14.40
C TYR A 203 5.44 6.29 -13.51
N GLY A 204 4.66 5.37 -14.08
CA GLY A 204 4.11 4.22 -13.38
C GLY A 204 4.68 2.90 -13.91
N LEU A 205 4.92 1.96 -13.01
CA LEU A 205 5.30 0.58 -13.33
C LEU A 205 4.28 -0.39 -12.76
N GLY A 206 3.68 -1.24 -13.60
CA GLY A 206 2.67 -2.22 -13.19
C GLY A 206 1.53 -1.57 -12.40
N SER A 207 1.30 -2.04 -11.16
CA SER A 207 0.28 -1.50 -10.24
C SER A 207 0.59 -0.13 -9.66
N GLY A 208 1.84 0.33 -9.76
CA GLY A 208 2.23 1.67 -9.35
C GLY A 208 1.55 2.80 -10.15
N LEU A 209 0.84 2.48 -11.24
CA LEU A 209 0.02 3.45 -11.95
C LEU A 209 -1.26 3.83 -11.19
N ALA A 210 -1.79 2.94 -10.33
CA ALA A 210 -3.09 3.14 -9.67
C ALA A 210 -3.26 4.53 -9.00
N PRO A 211 -2.38 4.99 -8.09
CA PRO A 211 -2.55 6.30 -7.48
C PRO A 211 -2.37 7.45 -8.48
N LEU A 212 -1.58 7.24 -9.54
CA LEU A 212 -1.34 8.23 -10.60
C LEU A 212 -2.59 8.45 -11.47
N LEU A 213 -3.47 7.45 -11.60
CA LEU A 213 -4.76 7.62 -12.30
C LEU A 213 -5.66 8.59 -11.56
N SER A 214 -5.76 8.45 -10.23
CA SER A 214 -6.53 9.34 -9.37
C SER A 214 -6.01 10.78 -9.46
N LEU A 215 -4.69 10.96 -9.42
CA LEU A 215 -4.05 12.27 -9.59
C LEU A 215 -4.29 12.86 -10.98
N ALA A 216 -4.19 12.05 -12.03
CA ALA A 216 -4.40 12.52 -13.40
C ALA A 216 -5.86 12.96 -13.63
N GLU A 217 -6.82 12.22 -13.08
CA GLU A 217 -8.23 12.60 -13.12
C GLU A 217 -8.49 13.88 -12.30
N GLN A 218 -7.81 14.06 -11.16
CA GLN A 218 -7.94 15.24 -10.29
C GLN A 218 -7.39 16.52 -10.95
N TYR A 219 -6.19 16.44 -11.53
CA TYR A 219 -5.41 17.60 -11.98
C TYR A 219 -5.43 17.83 -13.49
N GLY A 220 -5.93 16.88 -14.30
CA GLY A 220 -5.88 16.97 -15.77
C GLY A 220 -6.63 18.17 -16.36
N ASN A 221 -7.60 18.75 -15.64
CA ASN A 221 -8.29 19.97 -16.10
C ASN A 221 -7.53 21.26 -15.76
N GLN A 222 -6.47 21.17 -14.94
CA GLN A 222 -5.74 22.31 -14.41
C GLN A 222 -4.34 22.43 -14.99
N ARG A 223 -3.71 21.31 -15.34
CA ARG A 223 -2.31 21.25 -15.78
C ARG A 223 -2.14 20.23 -16.89
N GLN A 224 -1.09 20.42 -17.69
CA GLN A 224 -0.63 19.41 -18.65
C GLN A 224 -0.05 18.21 -17.90
N ILE A 225 -0.51 17.00 -18.22
CA ILE A 225 -0.06 15.75 -17.58
C ILE A 225 0.41 14.76 -18.64
N LYS A 226 1.63 14.27 -18.48
CA LYS A 226 2.17 13.18 -19.30
C LYS A 226 2.29 11.91 -18.45
N ILE A 227 1.56 10.88 -18.82
CA ILE A 227 1.60 9.56 -18.18
C ILE A 227 2.45 8.64 -19.01
N LEU A 228 3.52 8.13 -18.41
CA LEU A 228 4.37 7.08 -18.93
C LEU A 228 4.11 5.82 -18.12
N TRP A 229 3.60 4.76 -18.75
CA TRP A 229 3.26 3.53 -18.06
C TRP A 229 3.87 2.30 -18.71
N SER A 230 4.52 1.48 -17.90
CA SER A 230 5.08 0.21 -18.33
C SER A 230 4.47 -0.94 -17.52
N SER A 231 3.98 -1.96 -18.23
CA SER A 231 3.48 -3.20 -17.64
C SER A 231 4.29 -4.39 -18.13
N SER A 232 4.33 -5.48 -17.36
CA SER A 232 4.95 -6.72 -17.82
C SER A 232 4.06 -7.37 -18.89
N LYS A 233 4.68 -7.99 -19.91
CA LYS A 233 3.96 -8.73 -20.97
C LYS A 233 2.98 -9.77 -20.39
N LYS A 234 3.36 -10.42 -19.28
CA LYS A 234 2.54 -11.44 -18.62
C LYS A 234 1.27 -10.89 -17.97
N ASN A 235 1.30 -9.64 -17.50
CA ASN A 235 0.17 -9.03 -16.79
C ASN A 235 -0.72 -8.18 -17.71
N GLY A 236 -0.25 -7.91 -18.94
CA GLY A 236 -0.94 -7.08 -19.94
C GLY A 236 -1.20 -5.64 -19.49
N LEU A 237 -1.96 -4.90 -20.30
CA LEU A 237 -2.32 -3.51 -20.06
C LEU A 237 -3.65 -3.39 -19.29
N TYR A 238 -3.72 -3.92 -18.08
CA TYR A 238 -4.98 -4.01 -17.32
C TYR A 238 -5.61 -2.67 -16.85
N PHE A 239 -4.91 -1.54 -17.01
CA PHE A 239 -5.46 -0.18 -16.81
C PHE A 239 -5.93 0.49 -18.09
N GLU A 240 -5.92 -0.19 -19.23
CA GLU A 240 -6.24 0.37 -20.56
C GLU A 240 -7.58 1.13 -20.57
N LYS A 241 -8.67 0.51 -20.09
CA LYS A 241 -9.97 1.18 -19.99
C LYS A 241 -9.96 2.45 -19.12
N ALA A 242 -9.18 2.46 -18.04
CA ALA A 242 -9.05 3.64 -17.19
C ALA A 242 -8.24 4.74 -17.91
N LEU A 243 -7.19 4.36 -18.63
CA LEU A 243 -6.38 5.27 -19.43
C LEU A 243 -7.15 5.83 -20.63
N GLU A 244 -8.00 5.06 -21.28
CA GLU A 244 -8.89 5.53 -22.37
C GLU A 244 -9.80 6.65 -21.90
N LYS A 245 -10.35 6.55 -20.68
CA LYS A 245 -11.14 7.63 -20.08
C LYS A 245 -10.30 8.91 -19.93
N LEU A 246 -9.06 8.78 -19.47
CA LEU A 246 -8.15 9.91 -19.29
C LEU A 246 -7.69 10.53 -20.61
N LYS A 247 -7.46 9.72 -21.65
CA LYS A 247 -7.07 10.18 -23.00
C LYS A 247 -8.11 11.11 -23.65
N LYS A 248 -9.37 11.09 -23.20
CA LYS A 248 -10.39 12.03 -23.66
C LYS A 248 -10.10 13.48 -23.26
N ASN A 249 -9.26 13.68 -22.25
CA ASN A 249 -8.84 15.01 -21.82
C ASN A 249 -7.65 15.48 -22.67
N PRO A 250 -7.74 16.61 -23.40
CA PRO A 250 -6.66 17.09 -24.28
C PRO A 250 -5.37 17.43 -23.52
N ASN A 251 -5.45 17.69 -22.22
CA ASN A 251 -4.29 18.00 -21.38
C ASN A 251 -3.55 16.74 -20.90
N ILE A 252 -4.07 15.54 -21.17
CA ILE A 252 -3.47 14.28 -20.70
C ILE A 252 -2.92 13.50 -21.88
N THR A 253 -1.59 13.39 -21.94
CA THR A 253 -0.90 12.53 -22.90
C THR A 253 -0.52 11.20 -22.24
N VAL A 254 -0.92 10.08 -22.82
CA VAL A 254 -0.63 8.74 -22.28
C VAL A 254 0.26 7.96 -23.24
N ILE A 255 1.40 7.48 -22.73
CA ILE A 255 2.31 6.58 -23.42
C ILE A 255 2.40 5.30 -22.59
N ALA A 256 1.74 4.24 -23.08
CA ALA A 256 1.74 2.92 -22.46
C ALA A 256 2.60 1.95 -23.29
N LYS A 257 3.41 1.12 -22.63
CA LYS A 257 4.26 0.11 -23.30
C LYS A 257 4.31 -1.18 -22.49
N GLU A 258 4.36 -2.31 -23.18
CA GLU A 258 4.72 -3.59 -22.57
C GLU A 258 6.26 -3.74 -22.49
N GLY A 259 6.75 -4.11 -21.30
CA GLY A 259 8.19 -4.16 -21.01
C GLY A 259 8.74 -2.80 -20.56
N ARG A 260 10.01 -2.78 -20.12
CA ARG A 260 10.63 -1.60 -19.51
C ARG A 260 10.88 -0.49 -20.53
N PHE A 261 10.74 0.77 -20.11
CA PHE A 261 11.25 1.91 -20.87
C PHE A 261 12.78 1.93 -20.80
N THR A 262 13.42 2.14 -21.95
CA THR A 262 14.86 2.46 -22.01
C THR A 262 15.08 3.94 -21.74
N GLU A 263 16.27 4.32 -21.28
CA GLU A 263 16.61 5.71 -20.99
C GLU A 263 16.44 6.62 -22.22
N GLU A 264 16.79 6.11 -23.41
CA GLU A 264 16.57 6.78 -24.70
C GLU A 264 15.09 7.03 -24.99
N SER A 265 14.22 6.05 -24.67
CA SER A 265 12.77 6.20 -24.84
C SER A 265 12.20 7.27 -23.91
N ILE A 266 12.75 7.41 -22.69
CA ILE A 266 12.31 8.45 -21.75
C ILE A 266 12.79 9.83 -22.22
N LYS A 267 14.06 9.95 -22.62
CA LYS A 267 14.64 11.21 -23.14
C LYS A 267 13.92 11.68 -24.41
N LYS A 268 13.53 10.77 -25.30
CA LYS A 268 12.76 11.09 -26.52
C LYS A 268 11.35 11.60 -26.21
N ASN A 269 10.70 11.06 -25.18
CA ASN A 269 9.30 11.38 -24.87
C ASN A 269 9.14 12.55 -23.88
N CYS A 270 10.19 12.90 -23.13
CA CYS A 270 10.24 14.05 -22.24
C CYS A 270 11.21 15.09 -22.81
N HIS A 271 10.68 16.14 -23.46
CA HIS A 271 11.50 17.27 -23.90
C HIS A 271 12.34 17.82 -22.74
N GLN A 272 13.58 18.16 -23.04
CA GLN A 272 14.70 18.52 -22.16
C GLN A 272 14.51 19.86 -21.40
N LYS A 273 13.32 20.15 -20.88
CA LYS A 273 13.16 21.15 -19.80
C LYS A 273 13.40 20.42 -18.49
N LYS A 274 14.40 20.87 -17.73
CA LYS A 274 14.84 20.38 -16.40
C LYS A 274 13.75 19.54 -15.72
N LEU A 275 13.89 18.21 -15.77
CA LEU A 275 13.09 17.31 -14.94
C LEU A 275 13.49 17.60 -13.49
N ILE A 276 12.74 18.48 -12.84
CA ILE A 276 12.86 18.65 -11.39
C ILE A 276 12.29 17.36 -10.81
N LYS A 277 13.20 16.48 -10.36
CA LYS A 277 12.86 15.23 -9.69
C LYS A 277 12.02 15.62 -8.47
N GLY A 278 10.71 15.40 -8.53
CA GLY A 278 9.86 15.49 -7.35
C GLY A 278 10.47 14.54 -6.32
N SER A 279 10.86 15.08 -5.18
CA SER A 279 11.68 14.43 -4.16
C SER A 279 11.26 12.98 -3.95
N THR A 280 12.03 12.05 -4.51
CA THR A 280 12.20 10.75 -3.87
C THR A 280 12.82 11.09 -2.52
N LEU A 281 12.03 11.01 -1.44
CA LEU A 281 12.60 10.91 -0.10
C LEU A 281 13.69 9.83 -0.19
N SER A 282 14.95 10.23 -0.03
CA SER A 282 16.01 9.24 0.08
C SER A 282 15.72 8.42 1.33
N TRP A 283 16.11 7.15 1.32
CA TRP A 283 15.98 6.28 2.50
C TRP A 283 16.62 6.89 3.75
N ASP A 284 17.62 7.76 3.58
CA ASP A 284 18.29 8.49 4.66
C ASP A 284 17.40 9.57 5.31
N GLN A 285 16.50 10.20 4.55
CA GLN A 285 15.53 11.17 5.08
C GLN A 285 14.37 10.52 5.85
N LEU A 286 14.10 9.23 5.64
CA LEU A 286 13.11 8.47 6.41
C LEU A 286 13.65 7.90 7.73
N MET A 287 14.98 7.83 7.88
CA MET A 287 15.65 7.32 9.09
C MET A 287 16.11 8.43 10.05
N SER A 288 15.88 9.69 9.69
CA SER A 288 16.28 10.89 10.45
C SER A 288 15.12 11.70 11.01
N SER A 289 13.90 11.15 11.00
CA SER A 289 12.70 11.71 11.65
C SER A 289 12.02 10.67 12.53
#